data_AF-A0A162TER7-F1
#
_entry.id   AF-A0A162TER7-F1
#
_cell.length_a   1.000
_cell.length_b   1.000
_cell.length_c   1.000
_cell.angle_alpha   90.00
_cell.angle_beta   90.00
_cell.angle_gamma   90.00
#
_symmetry.space_group_name_H-M   'P 1'
#
loop_
_entity.id
_entity.type
_entity.pdbx_description
1 polymer ?
#
loop_
_entity_poly.entity_id
_entity_poly.type
_entity_poly.pdbx_seq_one_letter_code
_entity_poly.pdbx_strand_id
1 'polypeptide(L)'
;MKKIALFVTAIAVSLSIGGRALADTNTATLADKAGTTAENTILYPIDKALDNLKVSLASGDEKKAEALVEIAEERLGESEVLADKEKAELLNEALMEYNDKIAEAQDKIDAVIDNVSITSTTTDSAVKLDELEKLESVIINKQMNSIEVLKSIESKVSGNAKGTLSLVIEMQTRKKEAIVEVAKEREILHQNKKAVKEAEKNLEEAKKAGDEQAIKTAEETLVHAKLTLATQNEKFIQVVAAKKEAMKGGVGQLKKEAKKEKAEEAANSSEDADTTTETSPAVNNKVTSTTNTETSDATVTKDSTTNAALKENKGQEIKTNKENSVKENKGDDMKADKENNSANENKDKN
;
A
#
# COMPACT_ATOMS: atom_id res chain seq x y z
N MET A 1 -18.22 3.17 32.57
CA MET A 1 -17.06 4.08 32.65
C MET A 1 -16.32 4.04 31.33
N LYS A 2 -16.25 5.21 30.69
CA LYS A 2 -15.28 5.74 29.72
C LYS A 2 -14.80 4.82 28.58
N LYS A 3 -15.44 5.06 27.43
CA LYS A 3 -14.97 4.73 26.08
C LYS A 3 -13.60 5.37 25.86
N ILE A 4 -12.61 4.59 25.43
CA ILE A 4 -11.30 5.10 25.03
C ILE A 4 -11.49 5.74 23.65
N ALA A 5 -11.71 7.06 23.66
CA ALA A 5 -11.52 7.90 22.49
C ALA A 5 -10.00 8.01 22.29
N LEU A 6 -9.48 7.33 21.27
CA LEU A 6 -8.14 7.63 20.76
C LEU A 6 -8.23 8.99 20.05
N PHE A 7 -7.85 10.02 20.78
CA PHE A 7 -7.59 11.34 20.24
C PHE A 7 -6.53 11.21 19.14
N VAL A 8 -6.94 11.37 17.89
CA VAL A 8 -6.06 11.72 16.78
C VAL A 8 -5.44 13.06 17.16
N THR A 9 -4.21 13.02 17.65
CA THR A 9 -3.45 14.23 17.95
C THR A 9 -3.11 14.84 16.59
N ALA A 10 -3.80 15.93 16.25
CA ALA A 10 -3.46 16.75 15.10
C ALA A 10 -2.04 17.31 15.34
N ILE A 11 -1.03 16.63 14.82
CA ILE A 11 0.31 17.20 14.71
C ILE A 11 0.25 18.21 13.57
N ALA A 12 -0.04 19.46 13.92
CA ALA A 12 0.19 20.59 13.04
C ALA A 12 1.70 20.75 12.88
N VAL A 13 2.31 19.99 11.97
CA VAL A 13 3.67 20.28 11.49
C VAL A 13 3.54 21.46 10.53
N SER A 14 3.62 22.67 11.10
CA SER A 14 3.93 23.86 10.33
C SER A 14 5.38 23.73 9.85
N LEU A 15 5.57 23.09 8.70
CA LEU A 15 6.78 23.22 7.91
C LEU A 15 6.86 24.68 7.47
N SER A 16 7.52 25.49 8.28
CA SER A 16 8.00 26.81 7.94
C SER A 16 9.09 26.67 6.88
N ILE A 17 8.65 26.42 5.64
CA ILE A 17 9.52 26.53 4.48
C ILE A 17 9.76 28.02 4.27
N GLY A 18 10.98 28.44 4.58
CA GLY A 18 11.50 29.77 4.30
C GLY A 18 11.23 30.17 2.85
N GLY A 19 10.80 31.43 2.70
CA GLY A 19 10.19 31.97 1.50
C GLY A 19 10.96 31.73 0.21
N ARG A 20 10.22 31.21 -0.78
CA ARG A 20 10.34 31.64 -2.17
C ARG A 20 8.95 31.96 -2.65
N ALA A 21 8.70 33.25 -2.91
CA ALA A 21 7.57 33.67 -3.72
C ALA A 21 7.79 33.08 -5.12
N LEU A 22 7.13 31.96 -5.41
CA LEU A 22 7.03 31.44 -6.77
C LEU A 22 5.84 32.12 -7.41
N ALA A 23 6.13 32.79 -8.53
CA ALA A 23 5.12 33.36 -9.40
C ALA A 23 4.12 32.27 -9.83
N ASP A 24 2.86 32.63 -9.69
CA ASP A 24 1.66 31.97 -10.20
C ASP A 24 1.79 31.80 -11.74
N THR A 25 2.13 30.59 -12.23
CA THR A 25 1.93 30.10 -13.63
C THR A 25 2.53 28.72 -13.95
N ASN A 26 3.32 28.07 -13.09
CA ASN A 26 3.75 26.68 -13.33
C ASN A 26 2.76 25.70 -12.70
N THR A 27 1.72 25.31 -13.44
CA THR A 27 0.96 24.10 -13.09
C THR A 27 1.91 22.90 -13.18
N ALA A 28 2.13 22.20 -12.06
CA ALA A 28 2.86 20.93 -12.07
C ALA A 28 2.22 20.00 -13.10
N THR A 29 2.99 19.59 -14.11
CA THR A 29 2.57 18.70 -15.19
C THR A 29 3.69 17.72 -15.50
N LEU A 30 3.30 16.52 -15.91
CA LEU A 30 4.11 15.41 -16.39
C LEU A 30 3.60 14.92 -17.75
N ALA A 31 2.76 15.70 -18.44
CA ALA A 31 2.24 15.34 -19.76
C ALA A 31 3.37 15.13 -20.80
N ASP A 32 4.53 15.76 -20.61
CA ASP A 32 5.74 15.56 -21.42
C ASP A 32 6.44 14.21 -21.16
N LYS A 33 6.16 13.57 -20.03
CA LYS A 33 6.61 12.21 -19.71
C LYS A 33 5.59 11.14 -20.10
N ALA A 34 4.44 11.52 -20.64
CA ALA A 34 3.43 10.55 -21.05
C ALA A 34 3.98 9.64 -22.16
N GLY A 35 3.85 8.33 -21.97
CA GLY A 35 4.15 7.33 -22.97
C GLY A 35 2.99 7.12 -23.92
N THR A 36 2.79 5.87 -24.32
CA THR A 36 1.58 5.52 -25.08
C THR A 36 0.40 5.49 -24.13
N THR A 37 -0.66 6.25 -24.39
CA THR A 37 -1.89 6.17 -23.58
C THR A 37 -2.71 4.91 -23.88
N ALA A 38 -3.44 4.40 -22.88
CA ALA A 38 -4.28 3.20 -22.97
C ALA A 38 -5.36 3.21 -24.08
N GLU A 39 -5.71 4.39 -24.62
CA GLU A 39 -6.60 4.50 -25.79
C GLU A 39 -6.00 3.86 -27.07
N ASN A 40 -4.67 3.76 -27.17
CA ASN A 40 -3.98 3.11 -28.28
C ASN A 40 -3.74 1.64 -27.94
N THR A 41 -4.74 0.82 -28.23
CA THR A 41 -4.77 -0.62 -27.89
C THR A 41 -3.69 -1.46 -28.59
N ILE A 42 -3.03 -0.94 -29.62
CA ILE A 42 -1.97 -1.66 -30.36
C ILE A 42 -0.60 -1.42 -29.72
N LEU A 43 -0.28 -0.16 -29.44
CA LEU A 43 1.04 0.21 -28.93
C LEU A 43 1.12 0.15 -27.39
N TYR A 44 0.01 0.35 -26.68
CA TYR A 44 0.00 0.37 -25.21
C TYR A 44 0.49 -0.94 -24.58
N PRO A 45 0.12 -2.14 -25.07
CA PRO A 45 0.66 -3.37 -24.51
C PRO A 45 2.16 -3.55 -24.77
N ILE A 46 2.67 -3.02 -25.89
CA ILE A 46 4.09 -3.09 -26.25
C ILE A 46 4.89 -2.16 -25.32
N ASP A 47 4.40 -0.95 -25.12
CA ASP A 47 4.94 0.04 -24.21
C ASP A 47 5.10 -0.53 -22.78
N LYS A 48 4.01 -1.10 -22.23
CA LYS A 48 4.05 -1.80 -20.93
C LYS A 48 5.01 -3.00 -20.89
N ALA A 49 5.20 -3.69 -22.01
CA ALA A 49 6.19 -4.78 -22.08
C ALA A 49 7.63 -4.26 -22.02
N LEU A 50 7.90 -3.11 -22.64
CA LEU A 50 9.21 -2.44 -22.55
C LEU A 50 9.49 -1.93 -21.14
N ASP A 51 8.48 -1.39 -20.46
CA ASP A 51 8.56 -1.00 -19.05
C ASP A 51 8.92 -2.17 -18.14
N ASN A 52 8.22 -3.29 -18.29
CA ASN A 52 8.52 -4.49 -17.53
C ASN A 52 9.93 -5.01 -17.83
N LEU A 53 10.37 -4.94 -19.09
CA LEU A 53 11.74 -5.26 -19.48
C LEU A 53 12.75 -4.33 -18.78
N LYS A 54 12.50 -3.03 -18.76
CA LYS A 54 13.34 -2.02 -18.06
C LYS A 54 13.50 -2.35 -16.58
N VAL A 55 12.42 -2.70 -15.89
CA VAL A 55 12.48 -3.14 -14.48
C VAL A 55 13.25 -4.45 -14.34
N SER A 56 13.04 -5.40 -15.25
CA SER A 56 13.71 -6.71 -15.19
C SER A 56 15.24 -6.64 -15.42
N LEU A 57 15.68 -5.70 -16.26
CA LEU A 57 17.09 -5.48 -16.58
C LEU A 57 17.80 -4.59 -15.55
N ALA A 58 17.05 -3.87 -14.71
CA ALA A 58 17.60 -3.05 -13.65
C ALA A 58 18.35 -3.90 -12.62
N SER A 59 19.63 -3.58 -12.42
CA SER A 59 20.53 -4.33 -11.55
C SER A 59 20.38 -3.90 -10.09
N GLY A 60 19.65 -4.71 -9.32
CA GLY A 60 19.41 -4.48 -7.90
C GLY A 60 18.12 -3.74 -7.60
N ASP A 61 17.66 -3.84 -6.36
CA ASP A 61 16.37 -3.34 -5.93
C ASP A 61 16.27 -1.80 -5.94
N GLU A 62 17.38 -1.11 -5.71
CA GLU A 62 17.51 0.35 -5.86
C GLU A 62 17.17 0.80 -7.30
N LYS A 63 17.85 0.21 -8.29
CA LYS A 63 17.61 0.53 -9.71
C LYS A 63 16.25 0.07 -10.19
N LYS A 64 15.71 -1.00 -9.63
CA LYS A 64 14.32 -1.41 -9.89
C LYS A 64 13.33 -0.40 -9.34
N ALA A 65 13.56 0.15 -8.14
CA ALA A 65 12.72 1.18 -7.57
C ALA A 65 12.76 2.47 -8.42
N GLU A 66 13.94 2.90 -8.86
CA GLU A 66 14.09 4.02 -9.82
C GLU A 66 13.28 3.78 -11.09
N ALA A 67 13.42 2.61 -11.71
CA ALA A 67 12.68 2.26 -12.94
C ALA A 67 11.15 2.27 -12.71
N LEU A 68 10.68 1.73 -11.59
CA LEU A 68 9.26 1.74 -11.23
C LEU A 68 8.72 3.15 -11.02
N VAL A 69 9.51 4.04 -10.42
CA VAL A 69 9.16 5.45 -10.22
C VAL A 69 9.05 6.19 -11.56
N GLU A 70 9.97 5.93 -12.49
CA GLU A 70 9.89 6.51 -13.84
C GLU A 70 8.63 6.06 -14.57
N ILE A 71 8.32 4.76 -14.51
CA ILE A 71 7.08 4.20 -15.09
C ILE A 71 5.85 4.85 -14.42
N ALA A 72 5.90 5.06 -13.10
CA ALA A 72 4.79 5.71 -12.42
C ALA A 72 4.58 7.16 -12.90
N GLU A 73 5.66 7.94 -13.05
CA GLU A 73 5.56 9.30 -13.60
C GLU A 73 4.99 9.31 -15.03
N GLU A 74 5.34 8.30 -15.84
CA GLU A 74 4.77 8.09 -17.17
C GLU A 74 3.25 7.82 -17.13
N ARG A 75 2.79 6.89 -16.27
CA ARG A 75 1.34 6.62 -16.08
C ARG A 75 0.58 7.84 -15.56
N LEU A 76 1.22 8.69 -14.75
CA LEU A 76 0.63 9.94 -14.30
C LEU A 76 0.56 11.00 -15.43
N GLY A 77 1.59 11.09 -16.27
CA GLY A 77 1.55 11.91 -17.48
C GLY A 77 0.48 11.48 -18.46
N GLU A 78 0.32 10.17 -18.67
CA GLU A 78 -0.78 9.60 -19.47
C GLU A 78 -2.14 9.93 -18.89
N SER A 79 -2.27 9.94 -17.56
CA SER A 79 -3.49 10.36 -16.87
C SER A 79 -3.84 11.82 -17.19
N GLU A 80 -2.86 12.73 -17.25
CA GLU A 80 -3.11 14.11 -17.68
C GLU A 80 -3.63 14.17 -19.12
N VAL A 81 -3.00 13.45 -20.04
CA VAL A 81 -3.43 13.40 -21.45
C VAL A 81 -4.85 12.82 -21.59
N LEU A 82 -5.17 11.76 -20.84
CA LEU A 82 -6.49 11.14 -20.84
C LEU A 82 -7.55 12.04 -20.21
N ALA A 83 -7.19 12.83 -19.20
CA ALA A 83 -8.08 13.82 -18.61
C ALA A 83 -8.44 14.94 -19.59
N ASP A 84 -7.47 15.47 -20.33
CA ASP A 84 -7.70 16.47 -21.37
C ASP A 84 -8.59 15.94 -22.52
N LYS A 85 -8.61 14.61 -22.73
CA LYS A 85 -9.47 13.91 -23.70
C LYS A 85 -10.81 13.43 -23.12
N GLU A 86 -11.12 13.78 -21.88
CA GLU A 86 -12.33 13.38 -21.15
C GLU A 86 -12.54 11.84 -21.07
N LYS A 87 -11.46 11.05 -21.10
CA LYS A 87 -11.50 9.59 -21.05
C LYS A 87 -11.46 9.06 -19.61
N ALA A 88 -12.54 9.32 -18.86
CA ALA A 88 -12.60 9.07 -17.42
C ALA A 88 -12.29 7.62 -16.99
N GLU A 89 -12.69 6.61 -17.75
CA GLU A 89 -12.41 5.20 -17.41
C GLU A 89 -10.92 4.87 -17.53
N LEU A 90 -10.32 5.21 -18.66
CA LEU A 90 -8.89 4.99 -18.93
C LEU A 90 -8.01 5.84 -18.00
N LEU A 91 -8.45 7.06 -17.68
CA LEU A 91 -7.83 7.91 -16.66
C LEU A 91 -7.73 7.18 -15.32
N ASN A 92 -8.83 6.58 -14.86
CA ASN A 92 -8.82 5.87 -13.58
C ASN A 92 -7.91 4.64 -13.60
N GLU A 93 -7.82 3.94 -14.73
CA GLU A 93 -6.89 2.82 -14.91
C GLU A 93 -5.43 3.30 -14.82
N ALA A 94 -5.05 4.34 -15.57
CA ALA A 94 -3.71 4.91 -15.52
C ALA A 94 -3.35 5.42 -14.11
N LEU A 95 -4.29 6.04 -13.39
CA LEU A 95 -4.11 6.44 -12.00
C LEU A 95 -3.94 5.25 -11.04
N MET A 96 -4.64 4.14 -11.27
CA MET A 96 -4.45 2.93 -10.48
C MET A 96 -3.06 2.32 -10.73
N GLU A 97 -2.63 2.26 -11.99
CA GLU A 97 -1.29 1.79 -12.34
C GLU A 97 -0.19 2.67 -11.73
N TYR A 98 -0.37 4.00 -11.75
CA TYR A 98 0.50 4.93 -11.04
C TYR A 98 0.65 4.56 -9.55
N ASN A 99 -0.47 4.35 -8.86
CA ASN A 99 -0.48 4.00 -7.44
C ASN A 99 0.26 2.69 -7.15
N ASP A 100 0.05 1.68 -7.98
CA ASP A 100 0.65 0.35 -7.82
C ASP A 100 2.17 0.42 -8.03
N LYS A 101 2.64 1.16 -9.05
CA LYS A 101 4.06 1.30 -9.37
C LYS A 101 4.83 2.06 -8.28
N ILE A 102 4.25 3.14 -7.74
CA ILE A 102 4.85 3.84 -6.60
C ILE A 102 4.88 2.98 -5.35
N ALA A 103 3.82 2.21 -5.08
CA ALA A 103 3.81 1.30 -3.94
C ALA A 103 4.89 0.22 -4.07
N GLU A 104 5.03 -0.39 -5.26
CA GLU A 104 6.08 -1.38 -5.52
C GLU A 104 7.49 -0.78 -5.39
N ALA A 105 7.69 0.45 -5.88
CA ALA A 105 8.97 1.14 -5.73
C ALA A 105 9.32 1.38 -4.25
N GLN A 106 8.35 1.83 -3.46
CA GLN A 106 8.55 2.07 -2.03
C GLN A 106 8.86 0.76 -1.28
N ASP A 107 8.12 -0.31 -1.54
CA ASP A 107 8.35 -1.61 -0.92
C ASP A 107 9.76 -2.15 -1.20
N LYS A 108 10.27 -1.94 -2.42
CA LYS A 108 11.65 -2.29 -2.78
C LYS A 108 12.66 -1.49 -1.97
N ILE A 109 12.48 -0.17 -1.86
CA ILE A 109 13.41 0.67 -1.09
C ILE A 109 13.40 0.33 0.40
N ASP A 110 12.22 0.15 0.99
CA ASP A 110 12.13 -0.25 2.40
C ASP A 110 12.85 -1.57 2.66
N ALA A 111 12.64 -2.57 1.79
CA ALA A 111 13.28 -3.87 1.93
C ALA A 111 14.81 -3.78 1.87
N VAL A 112 15.37 -2.94 0.98
CA VAL A 112 16.82 -2.76 0.90
C VAL A 112 17.35 -2.03 2.11
N ILE A 113 16.69 -0.93 2.52
CA ILE A 113 17.11 -0.14 3.68
C ILE A 113 17.10 -1.00 4.93
N ASP A 114 16.04 -1.77 5.17
CA ASP A 114 15.92 -2.61 6.35
C ASP A 114 16.99 -3.71 6.36
N ASN A 115 17.26 -4.35 5.21
CA ASN A 115 18.33 -5.34 5.08
C ASN A 115 19.72 -4.74 5.36
N VAL A 116 20.02 -3.57 4.82
CA VAL A 116 21.29 -2.87 5.07
C VAL A 116 21.38 -2.47 6.54
N SER A 117 20.33 -1.90 7.13
CA SER A 117 20.31 -1.46 8.54
C SER A 117 20.50 -2.59 9.56
N ILE A 118 20.18 -3.83 9.20
CA ILE A 118 20.38 -5.02 10.05
C ILE A 118 21.80 -5.59 9.91
N THR A 119 22.34 -5.62 8.71
CA THR A 119 23.58 -6.35 8.38
C THR A 119 24.87 -5.52 8.54
N SER A 120 24.74 -4.23 8.82
CA SER A 120 25.84 -3.28 8.60
C SER A 120 26.66 -2.95 9.84
N THR A 121 27.93 -3.38 9.80
CA THR A 121 28.97 -3.05 10.79
C THR A 121 30.17 -2.32 10.19
N THR A 122 30.18 -2.07 8.87
CA THR A 122 31.30 -1.48 8.12
C THR A 122 30.98 -0.07 7.59
N THR A 123 32.04 0.70 7.27
CA THR A 123 31.93 2.05 6.71
C THR A 123 31.23 2.06 5.34
N ASP A 124 31.52 1.08 4.47
CA ASP A 124 30.90 0.98 3.13
C ASP A 124 29.38 0.81 3.21
N SER A 125 28.91 0.07 4.21
CA SER A 125 27.49 -0.09 4.45
C SER A 125 26.80 1.18 4.94
N ALA A 126 27.50 2.04 5.70
CA ALA A 126 26.95 3.32 6.15
C ALA A 126 26.76 4.27 4.97
N VAL A 127 27.73 4.34 4.05
CA VAL A 127 27.62 5.12 2.81
C VAL A 127 26.44 4.64 1.97
N LYS A 128 26.29 3.32 1.80
CA LYS A 128 25.17 2.73 1.07
C LYS A 128 23.81 3.04 1.72
N LEU A 129 23.74 3.06 3.04
CA LEU A 129 22.51 3.40 3.75
C LEU A 129 22.10 4.86 3.51
N ASP A 130 23.05 5.79 3.60
CA ASP A 130 22.81 7.21 3.30
C ASP A 130 22.34 7.43 1.85
N GLU A 131 22.86 6.65 0.89
CA GLU A 131 22.40 6.69 -0.51
C GLU A 131 20.95 6.21 -0.67
N LEU A 132 20.58 5.14 0.03
CA LEU A 132 19.22 4.61 0.00
C LEU A 132 18.20 5.55 0.68
N GLU A 133 18.58 6.19 1.79
CA GLU A 133 17.74 7.20 2.46
C GLU A 133 17.55 8.46 1.60
N LYS A 134 18.57 8.86 0.83
CA LYS A 134 18.42 9.91 -0.19
C LYS A 134 17.45 9.49 -1.29
N LEU A 135 17.54 8.24 -1.77
CA LEU A 135 16.61 7.74 -2.77
C LEU A 135 15.17 7.67 -2.24
N GLU A 136 14.97 7.24 -1.00
CA GLU A 136 13.66 7.31 -0.32
C GLU A 136 13.11 8.75 -0.30
N SER A 137 13.96 9.73 0.02
CA SER A 137 13.58 11.14 -0.01
C SER A 137 13.20 11.63 -1.42
N VAL A 138 13.90 11.14 -2.46
CA VAL A 138 13.54 11.44 -3.87
C VAL A 138 12.17 10.87 -4.22
N ILE A 139 11.85 9.65 -3.81
CA ILE A 139 10.54 9.02 -4.03
C ILE A 139 9.44 9.83 -3.33
N ILE A 140 9.64 10.21 -2.07
CA ILE A 140 8.71 11.05 -1.31
C ILE A 140 8.46 12.39 -2.03
N ASN A 141 9.50 13.04 -2.54
CA ASN A 141 9.36 14.29 -3.29
C ASN A 141 8.57 14.10 -4.60
N LYS A 142 8.80 12.99 -5.31
CA LYS A 142 8.02 12.67 -6.51
C LYS A 142 6.55 12.39 -6.19
N GLN A 143 6.26 11.72 -5.07
CA GLN A 143 4.89 11.58 -4.58
C GLN A 143 4.26 12.94 -4.25
N MET A 144 5.00 13.87 -3.67
CA MET A 144 4.50 15.23 -3.43
C MET A 144 4.13 15.94 -4.73
N ASN A 145 5.03 15.94 -5.71
CA ASN A 145 4.78 16.52 -7.03
C ASN A 145 3.60 15.83 -7.73
N SER A 146 3.46 14.51 -7.57
CA SER A 146 2.34 13.77 -8.13
C SER A 146 0.99 14.25 -7.58
N ILE A 147 0.92 14.58 -6.29
CA ILE A 147 -0.30 15.09 -5.66
C ILE A 147 -0.65 16.46 -6.23
N GLU A 148 0.35 17.29 -6.56
CA GLU A 148 0.12 18.57 -7.23
C GLU A 148 -0.40 18.39 -8.66
N VAL A 149 0.16 17.44 -9.42
CA VAL A 149 -0.33 17.06 -10.75
C VAL A 149 -1.77 16.55 -10.67
N LEU A 150 -2.09 15.66 -9.72
CA LEU A 150 -3.44 15.15 -9.51
C LEU A 150 -4.45 16.26 -9.20
N LYS A 151 -4.06 17.25 -8.38
CA LYS A 151 -4.90 18.44 -8.11
C LYS A 151 -5.11 19.29 -9.38
N SER A 152 -4.08 19.41 -10.22
CA SER A 152 -4.19 20.06 -11.53
C SER A 152 -5.20 19.34 -12.42
N ILE A 153 -5.11 18.00 -12.52
CA ILE A 153 -6.09 17.18 -13.26
C ILE A 153 -7.50 17.35 -12.69
N GLU A 154 -7.67 17.28 -11.37
CA GLU A 154 -8.95 17.43 -10.68
C GLU A 154 -9.66 18.75 -11.03
N SER A 155 -8.90 19.82 -11.24
CA SER A 155 -9.44 21.13 -11.61
C SER A 155 -10.03 21.17 -13.03
N LYS A 156 -9.55 20.29 -13.92
CA LYS A 156 -9.97 20.21 -15.33
C LYS A 156 -11.13 19.25 -15.57
N VAL A 157 -11.27 18.22 -14.74
CA VAL A 157 -12.34 17.22 -14.90
C VAL A 157 -13.62 17.63 -14.18
N SER A 158 -14.75 17.05 -14.58
CA SER A 158 -16.06 17.28 -13.95
C SER A 158 -16.78 15.98 -13.56
N GLY A 159 -17.92 16.11 -12.89
CA GLY A 159 -18.80 14.99 -12.55
C GLY A 159 -18.14 13.90 -11.70
N ASN A 160 -18.38 12.63 -12.06
CA ASN A 160 -17.90 11.47 -11.31
C ASN A 160 -16.37 11.30 -11.35
N ALA A 161 -15.71 11.79 -12.41
CA ALA A 161 -14.26 11.75 -12.53
C ALA A 161 -13.61 12.64 -11.45
N LYS A 162 -14.16 13.85 -11.25
CA LYS A 162 -13.68 14.78 -10.21
C LYS A 162 -13.75 14.16 -8.82
N GLY A 163 -14.91 13.63 -8.42
CA GLY A 163 -15.05 13.00 -7.10
C GLY A 163 -14.19 11.73 -6.91
N THR A 164 -13.87 11.02 -8.00
CA THR A 164 -12.94 9.89 -7.96
C THR A 164 -11.49 10.37 -7.79
N LEU A 165 -11.09 11.43 -8.48
CA LEU A 165 -9.79 12.08 -8.33
C LEU A 165 -9.58 12.65 -6.92
N SER A 166 -10.59 13.27 -6.31
CA SER A 166 -10.50 13.74 -4.92
C SER A 166 -10.13 12.60 -3.97
N LEU A 167 -10.75 11.43 -4.13
CA LEU A 167 -10.47 10.24 -3.32
C LEU A 167 -9.07 9.68 -3.60
N VAL A 168 -8.60 9.71 -4.85
CA VAL A 168 -7.22 9.30 -5.21
C VAL A 168 -6.22 10.25 -4.56
N ILE A 169 -6.45 11.57 -4.60
CA ILE A 169 -5.59 12.58 -3.96
C ILE A 169 -5.52 12.36 -2.46
N GLU A 170 -6.66 12.14 -1.81
CA GLU A 170 -6.72 11.86 -0.37
C GLU A 170 -5.98 10.57 -0.03
N MET A 171 -6.20 9.50 -0.81
CA MET A 171 -5.48 8.23 -0.66
C MET A 171 -3.97 8.42 -0.76
N GLN A 172 -3.52 9.12 -1.79
CA GLN A 172 -2.10 9.34 -2.05
C GLN A 172 -1.45 10.22 -0.99
N THR A 173 -2.18 11.22 -0.48
CA THR A 173 -1.73 12.07 0.63
C THR A 173 -1.50 11.22 1.88
N ARG A 174 -2.46 10.36 2.24
CA ARG A 174 -2.35 9.44 3.38
C ARG A 174 -1.17 8.47 3.23
N LYS A 175 -1.00 7.87 2.05
CA LYS A 175 0.13 6.96 1.74
C LYS A 175 1.46 7.67 1.91
N LYS A 176 1.61 8.86 1.31
CA LYS A 176 2.81 9.70 1.43
C LYS A 176 3.12 10.05 2.88
N GLU A 177 2.13 10.49 3.65
CA GLU A 177 2.32 10.84 5.07
C GLU A 177 2.80 9.64 5.89
N ALA A 178 2.23 8.46 5.67
CA ALA A 178 2.66 7.26 6.37
C ALA A 178 4.09 6.82 5.99
N ILE A 179 4.49 7.00 4.72
CA ILE A 179 5.86 6.75 4.26
C ILE A 179 6.83 7.72 4.93
N VAL A 180 6.50 9.02 4.94
CA VAL A 180 7.31 10.07 5.59
C VAL A 180 7.52 9.76 7.07
N GLU A 181 6.48 9.29 7.76
CA GLU A 181 6.58 8.97 9.19
C GLU A 181 7.51 7.78 9.45
N VAL A 182 7.42 6.73 8.62
CA VAL A 182 8.36 5.59 8.71
C VAL A 182 9.80 6.03 8.45
N ALA A 183 10.04 6.85 7.42
CA ALA A 183 11.37 7.35 7.11
C ALA A 183 11.99 8.14 8.28
N LYS A 184 11.21 9.01 8.93
CA LYS A 184 11.65 9.76 10.12
C LYS A 184 12.01 8.85 11.29
N GLU A 185 11.12 7.92 11.65
CA GLU A 185 11.36 7.04 12.78
C GLU A 185 12.49 6.04 12.52
N ARG A 186 12.73 5.70 11.25
CA ARG A 186 13.88 4.92 10.81
C ARG A 186 15.19 5.66 11.04
N GLU A 187 15.27 6.93 10.66
CA GLU A 187 16.46 7.77 10.90
C GLU A 187 16.75 7.87 12.40
N ILE A 188 15.72 8.13 13.22
CA ILE A 188 15.87 8.18 14.69
C ILE A 188 16.36 6.82 15.22
N LEU A 189 15.82 5.72 14.71
CA LEU A 189 16.26 4.37 15.10
C LEU A 189 17.74 4.14 14.75
N HIS A 190 18.19 4.60 13.58
CA HIS A 190 19.57 4.50 13.15
C HIS A 190 20.51 5.30 14.08
N GLN A 191 20.15 6.53 14.44
CA GLN A 191 20.91 7.34 15.39
C GLN A 191 21.01 6.65 16.76
N ASN A 192 19.91 6.07 17.27
CA ASN A 192 19.92 5.34 18.53
C ASN A 192 20.80 4.08 18.48
N LYS A 193 20.83 3.36 17.34
CA LYS A 193 21.76 2.23 17.14
C LYS A 193 23.23 2.71 17.19
N LYS A 194 23.55 3.85 16.59
CA LYS A 194 24.91 4.44 16.67
C LYS A 194 25.27 4.79 18.11
N ALA A 195 24.37 5.43 18.84
CA ALA A 195 24.58 5.80 20.24
C ALA A 195 24.83 4.58 21.14
N VAL A 196 24.15 3.45 20.91
CA VAL A 196 24.44 2.20 21.63
C VAL A 196 25.84 1.69 21.34
N LYS A 197 26.25 1.63 20.06
CA LYS A 197 27.61 1.18 19.68
C LYS A 197 28.69 2.08 20.29
N GLU A 198 28.46 3.39 20.31
CA GLU A 198 29.37 4.35 20.93
C GLU A 198 29.45 4.16 22.46
N ALA A 199 28.31 3.97 23.13
CA ALA A 199 28.28 3.67 24.56
C ALA A 199 28.98 2.34 24.91
N GLU A 200 28.86 1.31 24.05
CA GLU A 200 29.58 0.04 24.19
C GLU A 200 31.09 0.23 24.09
N LYS A 201 31.54 1.01 23.09
CA LYS A 201 32.96 1.37 22.93
C LYS A 201 33.49 2.13 24.14
N ASN A 202 32.76 3.16 24.60
CA ASN A 202 33.17 3.97 25.75
C ASN A 202 33.26 3.13 27.04
N LEU A 203 32.35 2.17 27.22
CA LEU A 203 32.43 1.21 28.33
C LEU A 203 33.66 0.31 28.24
N GLU A 204 34.01 -0.16 27.05
CA GLU A 204 35.21 -0.97 26.84
C GLU A 204 36.49 -0.17 27.14
N GLU A 205 36.55 1.09 26.72
CA GLU A 205 37.66 2.01 27.01
C GLU A 205 37.78 2.31 28.51
N ALA A 206 36.66 2.58 29.19
CA ALA A 206 36.64 2.79 30.64
C ALA A 206 37.13 1.53 31.40
N LYS A 207 36.70 0.33 30.96
CA LYS A 207 37.17 -0.94 31.52
C LYS A 207 38.67 -1.15 31.33
N LYS A 208 39.23 -0.74 30.19
CA LYS A 208 40.68 -0.80 29.93
C LYS A 208 41.46 0.21 30.78
N ALA A 209 40.89 1.38 31.03
CA ALA A 209 41.50 2.41 31.86
C ALA A 209 41.49 2.05 33.36
N GLY A 210 40.58 1.18 33.80
CA GLY A 210 40.52 0.68 35.18
C GLY A 210 39.95 1.68 36.19
N ASP A 211 39.32 2.76 35.71
CA ASP A 211 38.65 3.75 36.56
C ASP A 211 37.22 3.30 36.89
N GLU A 212 37.00 2.94 38.15
CA GLU A 212 35.72 2.41 38.65
C GLU A 212 34.55 3.40 38.51
N GLN A 213 34.81 4.70 38.65
CA GLN A 213 33.79 5.73 38.49
C GLN A 213 33.46 5.97 37.00
N ALA A 214 34.47 5.93 36.13
CA ALA A 214 34.26 5.99 34.68
C ALA A 214 33.49 4.76 34.16
N ILE A 215 33.81 3.57 34.67
CA ILE A 215 33.09 2.33 34.31
C ILE A 215 31.61 2.46 34.69
N LYS A 216 31.29 2.84 35.93
CA LYS A 216 29.90 3.00 36.38
C LYS A 216 29.13 4.00 35.51
N THR A 217 29.75 5.14 35.19
CA THR A 217 29.14 6.16 34.33
C THR A 217 28.87 5.65 32.90
N ALA A 218 29.81 4.89 32.34
CA ALA A 218 29.66 4.28 31.03
C ALA A 218 28.59 3.16 31.02
N GLU A 219 28.47 2.38 32.10
CA GLU A 219 27.41 1.39 32.26
C GLU A 219 26.02 2.03 32.31
N GLU A 220 25.84 3.09 33.10
CA GLU A 220 24.59 3.85 33.15
C GLU A 220 24.23 4.45 31.79
N THR A 221 25.21 5.00 31.07
CA THR A 221 25.04 5.52 29.72
C THR A 221 24.59 4.43 28.74
N LEU A 222 25.22 3.26 28.79
CA LEU A 222 24.86 2.12 27.94
C LEU A 222 23.44 1.61 28.24
N VAL A 223 23.07 1.52 29.52
CA VAL A 223 21.71 1.12 29.93
C VAL A 223 20.69 2.12 29.39
N HIS A 224 20.95 3.42 29.54
CA HIS A 224 20.06 4.46 29.01
C HIS A 224 19.93 4.41 27.49
N ALA A 225 21.05 4.26 26.76
CA ALA A 225 21.05 4.14 25.30
C ALA A 225 20.25 2.90 24.83
N LYS A 226 20.41 1.76 25.51
CA LYS A 226 19.64 0.53 25.23
C LYS A 226 18.15 0.70 25.48
N LEU A 227 17.76 1.37 26.57
CA LEU A 227 16.37 1.67 26.87
C LEU A 227 15.75 2.57 25.79
N THR A 228 16.45 3.64 25.41
CA THR A 228 16.02 4.56 24.34
C THR A 228 15.86 3.83 23.01
N LEU A 229 16.80 2.96 22.64
CA LEU A 229 16.69 2.12 21.45
C LEU A 229 15.48 1.18 21.51
N ALA A 230 15.22 0.55 22.67
CA ALA A 230 14.06 -0.32 22.85
C ALA A 230 12.73 0.42 22.68
N THR A 231 12.57 1.58 23.32
CA THR A 231 11.38 2.44 23.14
C THR A 231 11.23 2.88 21.69
N GLN A 232 12.32 3.22 21.02
CA GLN A 232 12.28 3.62 19.62
C GLN A 232 11.89 2.47 18.68
N ASN A 233 12.33 1.24 18.95
CA ASN A 233 11.90 0.06 18.20
C ASN A 233 10.39 -0.14 18.27
N GLU A 234 9.76 0.06 19.44
CA GLU A 234 8.30 -0.05 19.58
C GLU A 234 7.57 1.00 18.74
N LYS A 235 8.05 2.25 18.73
CA LYS A 235 7.50 3.30 17.87
C LYS A 235 7.66 2.96 16.39
N PHE A 236 8.84 2.51 15.99
CA PHE A 236 9.12 2.11 14.62
C PHE A 236 8.17 1.00 14.15
N ILE A 237 7.94 -0.03 14.97
CA ILE A 237 6.97 -1.09 14.68
C ILE A 237 5.55 -0.54 14.50
N GLN A 238 5.13 0.40 15.35
CA GLN A 238 3.81 1.02 15.25
C GLN A 238 3.64 1.81 13.95
N VAL A 239 4.63 2.63 13.57
CA VAL A 239 4.53 3.41 12.32
C VAL A 239 4.64 2.55 11.07
N VAL A 240 5.41 1.45 11.10
CA VAL A 240 5.45 0.47 10.01
C VAL A 240 4.10 -0.24 9.87
N ALA A 241 3.46 -0.60 10.98
CA ALA A 241 2.11 -1.17 10.96
C ALA A 241 1.08 -0.17 10.42
N ALA A 242 1.13 1.10 10.86
CA ALA A 242 0.27 2.16 10.37
C ALA A 242 0.46 2.42 8.86
N LYS A 243 1.71 2.43 8.37
CA LYS A 243 2.03 2.48 6.94
C LYS A 243 1.42 1.31 6.19
N LYS A 244 1.57 0.08 6.70
CA LYS A 244 0.96 -1.08 6.07
C LYS A 244 -0.56 -0.94 5.94
N GLU A 245 -1.25 -0.41 6.95
CA GLU A 245 -2.68 -0.12 6.85
C GLU A 245 -2.99 1.01 5.86
N ALA A 246 -2.22 2.11 5.85
CA ALA A 246 -2.41 3.22 4.91
C ALA A 246 -2.16 2.80 3.44
N MET A 247 -1.28 1.83 3.23
CA MET A 247 -0.98 1.24 1.92
C MET A 247 -2.04 0.23 1.48
N LYS A 248 -2.84 -0.31 2.42
CA LYS A 248 -3.97 -1.17 2.08
C LYS A 248 -5.10 -0.33 1.50
N GLY A 249 -5.66 -0.84 0.43
CA GLY A 249 -6.87 -0.31 -0.16
C GLY A 249 -6.65 0.60 -1.36
N GLY A 250 -7.70 0.64 -2.18
CA GLY A 250 -7.85 1.55 -3.29
C GLY A 250 -9.05 2.45 -3.09
N VAL A 251 -9.37 3.26 -4.10
CA VAL A 251 -10.52 4.18 -4.13
C VAL A 251 -11.82 3.52 -3.67
N GLY A 252 -12.03 2.23 -4.00
CA GLY A 252 -13.23 1.48 -3.61
C GLY A 252 -13.39 1.29 -2.10
N GLN A 253 -12.29 1.27 -1.33
CA GLN A 253 -12.32 1.14 0.13
C GLN A 253 -12.66 2.48 0.78
N LEU A 254 -12.07 3.57 0.28
CA LEU A 254 -12.43 4.94 0.69
C LEU A 254 -13.89 5.29 0.38
N LYS A 255 -14.41 4.85 -0.77
CA LYS A 255 -15.86 4.99 -1.09
C LYS A 255 -16.75 4.25 -0.10
N LYS A 256 -16.30 3.13 0.47
CA LYS A 256 -17.06 2.37 1.49
C LYS A 256 -16.98 3.06 2.84
N GLU A 257 -15.81 3.55 3.24
CA GLU A 257 -15.59 4.26 4.50
C GLU A 257 -16.38 5.58 4.54
N ALA A 258 -16.30 6.40 3.48
CA ALA A 258 -17.06 7.66 3.37
C ALA A 258 -18.59 7.44 3.37
N LYS A 259 -19.07 6.31 2.83
CA LYS A 259 -20.50 5.94 2.93
C LYS A 259 -20.90 5.51 4.34
N LYS A 260 -19.98 4.88 5.07
CA LYS A 260 -20.20 4.42 6.44
C LYS A 260 -20.23 5.61 7.41
N GLU A 261 -19.31 6.55 7.25
CA GLU A 261 -19.29 7.82 8.01
C GLU A 261 -20.55 8.65 7.76
N LYS A 262 -21.01 8.77 6.50
CA LYS A 262 -22.28 9.45 6.19
C LYS A 262 -23.52 8.76 6.79
N ALA A 263 -23.51 7.43 6.91
CA ALA A 263 -24.59 6.69 7.54
C ALA A 263 -24.59 6.85 9.06
N GLU A 264 -23.41 6.97 9.68
CA GLU A 264 -23.25 7.20 11.13
C GLU A 264 -23.54 8.66 11.52
N GLU A 265 -23.22 9.65 10.67
CA GLU A 265 -23.63 11.05 10.87
C GLU A 265 -25.14 11.25 10.72
N ALA A 266 -25.78 10.58 9.75
CA ALA A 266 -27.23 10.66 9.57
C ALA A 266 -28.01 10.01 10.73
N ALA A 267 -27.43 9.00 11.40
CA ALA A 267 -28.02 8.35 12.57
C ALA A 267 -27.91 9.21 13.85
N ASN A 268 -26.98 10.17 13.92
CA ASN A 268 -26.81 11.08 15.07
C ASN A 268 -27.52 12.43 14.92
N SER A 269 -28.24 12.67 13.80
CA SER A 269 -28.96 13.93 13.54
C SER A 269 -30.49 13.82 13.69
N SER A 270 -31.02 12.71 14.24
CA SER A 270 -32.48 12.51 14.39
C SER A 270 -33.00 12.54 15.85
N GLU A 271 -32.31 13.23 16.76
CA GLU A 271 -32.83 13.55 18.09
C GLU A 271 -32.93 15.08 18.25
N ASP A 272 -33.90 15.69 17.56
CA ASP A 272 -34.75 16.73 18.16
C ASP A 272 -35.84 17.17 17.16
N ALA A 273 -37.02 16.58 17.31
CA ALA A 273 -38.31 17.19 16.97
C ALA A 273 -39.42 16.35 17.61
N ASP A 274 -39.48 16.35 18.94
CA ASP A 274 -40.72 16.03 19.65
C ASP A 274 -41.54 17.32 19.76
N THR A 275 -42.73 17.31 19.15
CA THR A 275 -43.85 18.11 19.63
C THR A 275 -45.16 17.41 19.26
N THR A 276 -45.62 16.60 20.21
CA THR A 276 -46.99 16.48 20.70
C THR A 276 -48.12 16.06 19.74
N THR A 277 -48.59 14.84 20.04
CA THR A 277 -49.87 14.17 19.78
C THR A 277 -51.14 15.03 19.80
N GLU A 278 -52.11 14.71 18.91
CA GLU A 278 -53.46 14.24 19.32
C GLU A 278 -54.30 13.59 18.19
N THR A 279 -54.72 12.34 18.47
CA THR A 279 -55.99 11.62 18.18
C THR A 279 -56.67 11.55 16.79
N SER A 280 -56.89 10.29 16.35
CA SER A 280 -57.80 9.71 15.32
C SER A 280 -59.32 9.97 15.58
N PRO A 281 -60.33 9.58 14.74
CA PRO A 281 -60.34 8.45 13.76
C PRO A 281 -61.17 8.60 12.43
N ALA A 282 -60.89 7.66 11.51
CA ALA A 282 -61.75 6.91 10.54
C ALA A 282 -62.86 7.59 9.69
N VAL A 283 -62.97 7.18 8.41
CA VAL A 283 -64.20 6.62 7.76
C VAL A 283 -63.92 6.11 6.32
N ASN A 284 -64.50 4.94 6.02
CA ASN A 284 -64.71 4.25 4.75
C ASN A 284 -65.13 5.14 3.55
N ASN A 285 -64.79 4.81 2.30
CA ASN A 285 -65.58 3.89 1.45
C ASN A 285 -65.07 3.72 0.00
N LYS A 286 -65.25 2.49 -0.46
CA LYS A 286 -65.40 1.91 -1.81
C LYS A 286 -66.26 2.77 -2.79
N VAL A 287 -65.92 2.75 -4.09
CA VAL A 287 -66.79 2.34 -5.24
C VAL A 287 -66.14 2.64 -6.61
N THR A 288 -66.30 1.64 -7.48
CA THR A 288 -65.93 1.42 -8.89
C THR A 288 -66.93 2.05 -9.90
N SER A 289 -66.49 2.41 -11.11
CA SER A 289 -67.07 2.08 -12.46
C SER A 289 -66.63 3.11 -13.52
N THR A 290 -65.95 2.77 -14.63
CA THR A 290 -66.28 1.98 -15.85
C THR A 290 -67.14 2.74 -16.88
N THR A 291 -66.60 3.01 -18.08
CA THR A 291 -67.22 2.89 -19.44
C THR A 291 -66.08 3.09 -20.49
N ASN A 292 -65.64 2.14 -21.33
CA ASN A 292 -66.24 1.47 -22.53
C ASN A 292 -66.39 2.42 -23.76
N THR A 293 -66.22 2.08 -25.05
CA THR A 293 -65.77 0.90 -25.87
C THR A 293 -65.75 1.36 -27.35
N GLU A 294 -65.10 0.58 -28.25
CA GLU A 294 -65.53 0.14 -29.62
C GLU A 294 -64.43 0.27 -30.71
N THR A 295 -63.73 -0.81 -31.11
CA THR A 295 -64.03 -1.99 -32.00
C THR A 295 -63.78 -1.74 -33.49
N SER A 296 -63.05 -2.61 -34.22
CA SER A 296 -63.59 -3.78 -34.98
C SER A 296 -62.44 -4.75 -35.36
N ASP A 297 -62.45 -6.02 -34.91
CA ASP A 297 -62.80 -7.30 -35.62
C ASP A 297 -61.69 -7.91 -36.51
N ALA A 298 -61.08 -9.09 -36.22
CA ALA A 298 -61.54 -10.51 -36.16
C ALA A 298 -61.22 -11.27 -37.48
N THR A 299 -60.62 -12.47 -37.56
CA THR A 299 -61.00 -13.80 -36.99
C THR A 299 -59.79 -14.80 -37.14
N VAL A 300 -59.37 -15.61 -36.14
CA VAL A 300 -59.80 -16.97 -35.68
C VAL A 300 -59.20 -18.13 -36.55
N THR A 301 -58.57 -19.25 -36.08
CA THR A 301 -58.90 -20.21 -35.00
C THR A 301 -57.72 -21.19 -34.65
N LYS A 302 -57.57 -21.52 -33.34
CA LYS A 302 -57.40 -22.82 -32.61
C LYS A 302 -56.62 -24.02 -33.23
N ASP A 303 -55.92 -24.89 -32.49
CA ASP A 303 -56.12 -25.47 -31.13
C ASP A 303 -54.74 -25.86 -30.51
N SER A 304 -54.47 -25.63 -29.21
CA SER A 304 -54.66 -26.53 -28.03
C SER A 304 -53.66 -27.72 -27.98
N THR A 305 -52.96 -28.11 -26.90
CA THR A 305 -53.18 -27.99 -25.45
C THR A 305 -52.01 -28.63 -24.67
N THR A 306 -51.48 -27.91 -23.65
CA THR A 306 -50.95 -28.35 -22.31
C THR A 306 -49.80 -29.37 -22.17
N ASN A 307 -48.98 -29.42 -21.11
CA ASN A 307 -48.84 -28.68 -19.85
C ASN A 307 -47.48 -28.98 -19.17
N ALA A 308 -47.14 -28.08 -18.24
CA ALA A 308 -46.38 -28.24 -16.98
C ALA A 308 -44.87 -28.62 -17.00
N ALA A 309 -43.90 -27.85 -16.43
CA ALA A 309 -43.76 -27.27 -15.07
C ALA A 309 -43.49 -28.39 -14.01
N LEU A 310 -42.49 -28.42 -13.11
CA LEU A 310 -41.65 -27.43 -12.42
C LEU A 310 -40.45 -28.11 -11.69
N LYS A 311 -39.39 -27.31 -11.45
CA LYS A 311 -38.59 -27.08 -10.21
C LYS A 311 -37.74 -28.15 -9.50
N GLU A 312 -36.52 -27.68 -9.17
CA GLU A 312 -35.76 -27.69 -7.88
C GLU A 312 -35.60 -29.03 -7.14
N ASN A 313 -34.44 -29.39 -6.54
CA ASN A 313 -33.72 -28.62 -5.53
C ASN A 313 -32.36 -29.25 -5.15
N LYS A 314 -31.58 -28.46 -4.40
CA LYS A 314 -30.33 -28.65 -3.63
C LYS A 314 -30.03 -30.03 -3.01
N GLY A 315 -28.72 -30.30 -2.83
CA GLY A 315 -28.19 -30.66 -1.49
C GLY A 315 -27.18 -31.83 -1.37
N GLN A 316 -25.98 -31.49 -0.86
CA GLN A 316 -25.15 -32.20 0.13
C GLN A 316 -24.17 -33.35 -0.22
N GLU A 317 -22.89 -33.04 0.04
CA GLU A 317 -21.82 -33.75 0.78
C GLU A 317 -21.90 -35.27 0.99
N ILE A 318 -20.78 -35.97 0.66
CA ILE A 318 -20.18 -37.01 1.51
C ILE A 318 -18.63 -36.91 1.48
N LYS A 319 -18.04 -36.81 2.68
CA LYS A 319 -16.62 -37.04 3.02
C LYS A 319 -16.34 -38.54 3.16
N THR A 320 -15.11 -38.98 2.85
CA THR A 320 -14.46 -40.09 3.58
C THR A 320 -12.94 -39.89 3.66
N ASN A 321 -12.45 -39.75 4.90
CA ASN A 321 -11.05 -39.95 5.31
C ASN A 321 -10.74 -41.45 5.40
N LYS A 322 -9.51 -41.87 5.09
CA LYS A 322 -8.79 -42.84 5.95
C LYS A 322 -7.27 -42.71 5.82
N GLU A 323 -6.66 -42.83 6.99
CA GLU A 323 -5.27 -42.57 7.39
C GLU A 323 -4.37 -43.83 7.29
N ASN A 324 -3.07 -43.57 7.14
CA ASN A 324 -1.91 -44.16 7.84
C ASN A 324 -1.02 -45.32 7.32
N SER A 325 0.29 -45.07 7.54
CA SER A 325 1.49 -45.93 7.70
C SER A 325 2.10 -46.57 6.45
N VAL A 326 3.34 -46.29 6.00
CA VAL A 326 4.72 -46.34 6.58
C VAL A 326 5.43 -47.70 6.34
N LYS A 327 6.67 -47.58 5.79
CA LYS A 327 7.89 -48.44 5.81
C LYS A 327 8.24 -49.32 4.61
N GLU A 328 9.42 -49.00 4.05
CA GLU A 328 10.63 -49.83 3.80
C GLU A 328 10.46 -51.22 3.12
N ASN A 329 11.29 -51.72 2.22
CA ASN A 329 12.72 -51.49 1.91
C ASN A 329 13.11 -52.31 0.65
N LYS A 330 14.26 -51.95 0.03
CA LYS A 330 15.27 -52.80 -0.67
C LYS A 330 14.82 -53.60 -1.91
N GLY A 331 15.49 -53.50 -3.05
CA GLY A 331 16.91 -53.75 -3.39
C GLY A 331 16.87 -54.65 -4.65
N ASP A 332 17.86 -54.85 -5.53
CA ASP A 332 19.28 -54.55 -5.67
C ASP A 332 19.62 -54.90 -7.14
N ASP A 333 20.68 -54.28 -7.69
CA ASP A 333 21.74 -54.90 -8.53
C ASP A 333 22.56 -53.76 -9.17
N MET A 334 23.70 -53.31 -8.62
CA MET A 334 25.05 -53.92 -8.53
C MET A 334 25.71 -54.34 -9.86
N LYS A 335 26.78 -53.59 -10.21
CA LYS A 335 28.18 -54.05 -10.45
C LYS A 335 29.05 -52.79 -10.69
N ALA A 336 29.98 -52.40 -9.82
CA ALA A 336 31.31 -52.99 -9.51
C ALA A 336 32.26 -52.94 -10.74
N ASP A 337 33.53 -52.53 -10.68
CA ASP A 337 34.47 -52.59 -9.55
C ASP A 337 35.83 -51.89 -9.82
N LYS A 338 36.61 -51.78 -8.72
CA LYS A 338 38.09 -51.61 -8.54
C LYS A 338 38.72 -50.22 -8.58
N GLU A 339 39.14 -49.65 -7.44
CA GLU A 339 40.28 -50.00 -6.53
C GLU A 339 41.66 -49.70 -7.12
N ASN A 340 42.41 -48.79 -6.49
CA ASN A 340 43.56 -49.22 -5.68
C ASN A 340 43.98 -48.20 -4.62
N ASN A 341 44.41 -48.75 -3.49
CA ASN A 341 44.80 -48.12 -2.23
C ASN A 341 46.33 -48.13 -2.09
N SER A 342 46.93 -47.13 -1.43
CA SER A 342 48.17 -47.34 -0.65
C SER A 342 48.39 -46.17 0.32
N ALA A 343 48.21 -46.46 1.61
CA ALA A 343 48.90 -45.79 2.71
C ALA A 343 50.39 -46.22 2.73
N ASN A 344 51.32 -45.36 3.16
CA ASN A 344 51.96 -45.52 4.47
C ASN A 344 52.92 -44.36 4.86
N GLU A 345 52.82 -44.01 6.15
CA GLU A 345 53.76 -43.42 7.12
C GLU A 345 55.20 -42.98 6.72
N ASN A 346 55.61 -41.79 7.21
CA ASN A 346 56.41 -41.56 8.44
C ASN A 346 57.60 -40.56 8.34
N LYS A 347 57.77 -39.85 9.48
CA LYS A 347 58.99 -39.28 10.10
C LYS A 347 59.60 -37.94 9.64
N ASP A 348 59.51 -37.00 10.59
CA ASP A 348 60.61 -36.26 11.24
C ASP A 348 61.82 -35.83 10.40
N LYS A 349 62.01 -34.51 10.31
CA LYS A 349 63.18 -33.71 10.75
C LYS A 349 63.25 -32.41 9.95
N ASN A 350 62.99 -31.25 10.56
CA ASN A 350 64.03 -30.34 11.07
C ASN A 350 63.40 -29.11 11.72
#